data_AF-A0A3D1SU43-F1
#
_entry.id   AF-A0A3D1SU43-F1
#
_cell.length_a   1.000
_cell.length_b   1.000
_cell.length_c   1.000
_cell.angle_alpha   90.00
_cell.angle_beta   90.00
_cell.angle_gamma   90.00
#
_symmetry.space_group_name_H-M   'P 1'
#
loop_
_entity.id
_entity.type
_entity.pdbx_description
1 polymer ?
#
loop_
_entity_poly.entity_id
_entity_poly.type
_entity_poly.pdbx_seq_one_letter_code
_entity_poly.pdbx_strand_id
1 'polypeptide(L)'
;AEPLYQQALTICEQQLGPNHPYIAISLNNLALLYDAQDEYAKAEPLYQRVLTICKQQFGDDHPNSARALANYMGHLQLMPREYEVLQFKVYDTDDEPSL
;
A
#
# COMPACT_ATOMS: atom_id res chain seq x y z
N ALA A 1 -15.77 -5.90 5.82
CA ALA A 1 -14.74 -5.43 6.77
C ALA A 1 -14.15 -4.07 6.36
N GLU A 2 -14.08 -3.77 5.07
CA GLU A 2 -13.59 -2.50 4.49
C GLU A 2 -14.02 -1.22 5.22
N PRO A 3 -15.31 -0.94 5.50
CA PRO A 3 -15.70 0.33 6.12
C PRO A 3 -15.10 0.54 7.51
N LEU A 4 -14.88 -0.53 8.28
CA LEU A 4 -14.24 -0.44 9.60
C LEU A 4 -12.76 -0.11 9.49
N TYR A 5 -12.06 -0.71 8.51
CA TYR A 5 -10.65 -0.40 8.25
C TYR A 5 -10.46 1.02 7.74
N GLN A 6 -11.33 1.50 6.85
CA GLN A 6 -11.30 2.87 6.35
C GLN A 6 -11.55 3.89 7.48
N GLN A 7 -12.57 3.65 8.33
CA GLN A 7 -12.83 4.50 9.49
C GLN A 7 -11.66 4.53 10.46
N ALA A 8 -11.09 3.37 10.79
CA ALA A 8 -9.91 3.28 11.66
C ALA A 8 -8.71 4.04 11.06
N LEU A 9 -8.47 3.89 9.76
CA LEU A 9 -7.41 4.59 9.05
C LEU A 9 -7.57 6.11 9.15
N THR A 10 -8.77 6.64 8.85
CA THR A 10 -9.05 8.08 8.94
C THR A 10 -8.82 8.62 10.35
N ILE A 11 -9.30 7.92 11.39
CA ILE A 11 -9.10 8.35 12.77
C ILE A 11 -7.61 8.36 13.12
N CYS A 12 -6.87 7.29 12.78
CA CYS A 12 -5.44 7.20 13.06
C CYS A 12 -4.63 8.28 12.32
N GLU A 13 -4.95 8.57 11.06
CA GLU A 13 -4.30 9.63 10.28
C GLU A 13 -4.50 11.01 10.89
N GLN A 14 -5.71 11.31 11.34
CA GLN A 14 -6.02 12.59 12.00
C GLN A 14 -5.28 12.75 13.32
N GLN A 15 -5.13 11.67 14.10
CA GLN A 15 -4.54 11.73 15.43
C GLN A 15 -3.01 11.64 15.45
N LEU A 16 -2.42 10.85 14.53
CA LEU A 16 -1.00 10.49 14.57
C LEU A 16 -0.21 11.07 13.39
N GLY A 17 -0.88 11.57 12.36
CA GLY A 17 -0.29 12.02 11.11
C GLY A 17 -0.03 10.86 10.13
N PRO A 18 -0.04 11.12 8.81
CA PRO A 18 -0.18 10.09 7.76
C PRO A 18 0.98 9.10 7.63
N ASN A 19 2.13 9.39 8.25
CA ASN A 19 3.34 8.57 8.19
C ASN A 19 3.62 7.80 9.49
N HIS A 20 2.69 7.81 10.45
CA HIS A 20 2.89 7.12 11.71
C HIS A 20 2.94 5.59 11.52
N PRO A 21 3.85 4.85 12.17
CA PRO A 21 3.98 3.40 11.98
C PRO A 21 2.71 2.58 12.22
N TYR A 22 1.84 3.00 13.14
CA TYR A 22 0.54 2.35 13.34
C TYR A 22 -0.39 2.42 12.12
N ILE A 23 -0.24 3.43 11.26
CA ILE A 23 -0.99 3.52 10.00
C ILE A 23 -0.58 2.40 9.06
N ALA A 24 0.70 2.01 9.04
CA ALA A 24 1.18 0.90 8.22
C ALA A 24 0.47 -0.42 8.57
N ILE A 25 0.13 -0.64 9.84
CA ILE A 25 -0.61 -1.85 10.26
C ILE A 25 -2.04 -1.83 9.70
N SER A 26 -2.75 -0.71 9.83
CA SER A 26 -4.12 -0.55 9.34
C SER A 26 -4.19 -0.65 7.82
N LEU A 27 -3.27 0.01 7.11
CA LEU A 27 -3.15 -0.06 5.65
C LEU A 27 -2.88 -1.50 5.18
N ASN A 28 -1.96 -2.21 5.84
CA ASN A 28 -1.62 -3.58 5.48
C ASN A 28 -2.83 -4.54 5.62
N ASN A 29 -3.63 -4.36 6.66
CA ASN A 29 -4.84 -5.17 6.85
C ASN A 29 -5.92 -4.87 5.79
N LEU A 30 -6.06 -3.60 5.41
CA LEU A 30 -6.97 -3.22 4.32
C LEU A 30 -6.49 -3.75 2.97
N ALA A 31 -5.18 -3.74 2.71
CA ALA A 31 -4.58 -4.30 1.51
C ALA A 31 -4.83 -5.81 1.40
N LEU A 32 -4.57 -6.56 2.47
CA LEU A 32 -4.85 -7.99 2.54
C LEU A 32 -6.33 -8.32 2.35
N LEU A 33 -7.23 -7.46 2.84
CA LEU A 33 -8.67 -7.63 2.61
C LEU A 33 -9.01 -7.50 1.13
N TYR A 34 -8.45 -6.51 0.43
CA TYR A 34 -8.67 -6.34 -1.00
C TYR A 34 -8.07 -7.48 -1.82
N ASP A 35 -6.90 -7.99 -1.45
CA ASP A 35 -6.34 -9.20 -2.08
C ASP A 35 -7.29 -10.39 -1.95
N ALA A 36 -7.88 -10.59 -0.77
CA ALA A 36 -8.85 -11.65 -0.53
C ALA A 36 -10.19 -11.46 -1.28
N GLN A 37 -10.41 -10.27 -1.86
CA GLN A 37 -11.59 -9.92 -2.65
C GLN A 37 -11.27 -9.85 -4.16
N ASP A 38 -10.05 -10.22 -4.57
CA ASP A 38 -9.54 -10.07 -5.94
C ASP A 38 -9.49 -8.61 -6.43
N GLU A 39 -9.55 -7.64 -5.51
CA GLU A 39 -9.52 -6.20 -5.79
C GLU A 39 -8.07 -5.68 -5.78
N TYR A 40 -7.18 -6.35 -6.51
CA TYR A 40 -5.73 -6.11 -6.47
C TYR A 40 -5.35 -4.65 -6.74
N ALA A 41 -6.04 -3.98 -7.67
CA ALA A 41 -5.80 -2.56 -7.97
C ALA A 41 -6.02 -1.62 -6.77
N LYS A 42 -6.89 -1.99 -5.81
CA LYS A 42 -7.10 -1.23 -4.57
C LYS A 42 -6.05 -1.57 -3.50
N ALA A 43 -5.51 -2.79 -3.50
CA ALA A 43 -4.51 -3.24 -2.53
C ALA A 43 -3.12 -2.63 -2.80
N GLU A 44 -2.72 -2.54 -4.06
CA GLU A 44 -1.43 -2.04 -4.53
C GLU A 44 -0.99 -0.72 -3.86
N PRO A 45 -1.73 0.40 -3.97
CA PRO A 45 -1.30 1.67 -3.39
C PRO A 45 -1.18 1.61 -1.87
N LEU A 46 -1.91 0.72 -1.20
CA LEU A 46 -1.80 0.53 0.24
C LEU A 46 -0.50 -0.17 0.60
N TYR A 47 -0.11 -1.23 -0.11
CA TYR A 47 1.18 -1.90 0.12
C TYR A 47 2.37 -0.99 -0.13
N GLN A 48 2.34 -0.21 -1.21
CA GLN A 48 3.39 0.78 -1.50
C GLN A 48 3.53 1.81 -0.37
N ARG A 49 2.40 2.27 0.18
CA ARG A 49 2.39 3.22 1.29
C ARG A 49 2.89 2.59 2.60
N VAL A 50 2.52 1.33 2.88
CA VAL A 50 3.06 0.56 4.03
C VAL A 50 4.58 0.46 3.94
N LEU A 51 5.10 0.08 2.76
CA LEU A 51 6.54 -0.04 2.52
C LEU A 51 7.26 1.30 2.73
N THR A 52 6.70 2.39 2.20
CA THR A 52 7.24 3.74 2.38
C THR A 52 7.31 4.12 3.86
N ILE A 53 6.22 3.95 4.61
CA ILE A 53 6.18 4.28 6.05
C ILE A 53 7.22 3.46 6.82
N CYS A 54 7.28 2.14 6.59
CA CYS A 54 8.20 1.27 7.32
C CYS A 54 9.66 1.63 7.03
N LYS A 55 10.02 1.88 5.76
CA LYS A 55 11.37 2.29 5.38
C LYS A 55 11.76 3.64 5.97
N GLN A 56 10.87 4.63 5.92
CA GLN A 56 11.13 5.96 6.48
C GLN A 56 11.31 5.92 8.00
N GLN A 57 10.51 5.13 8.71
CA GLN A 57 10.59 5.09 10.17
C GLN A 57 11.74 4.22 10.68
N PHE A 58 11.94 3.06 10.07
CA PHE A 58 12.79 2.01 10.65
C PHE A 58 14.06 1.72 9.85
N GLY A 59 14.16 2.22 8.62
CA GLY A 59 15.22 1.85 7.67
C GLY A 59 14.92 0.57 6.90
N ASP A 60 15.68 0.33 5.83
CA ASP A 60 15.46 -0.76 4.89
C ASP A 60 15.68 -2.16 5.50
N ASP A 61 16.70 -2.30 6.36
CA ASP A 61 17.10 -3.60 6.94
C ASP A 61 16.27 -4.01 8.17
N HIS A 62 15.30 -3.19 8.59
CA HIS A 62 14.50 -3.47 9.76
C HIS A 62 13.45 -4.57 9.50
N PRO A 63 13.18 -5.48 10.46
CA PRO A 63 12.19 -6.55 10.30
C PRO A 63 10.79 -6.09 9.86
N ASN A 64 10.36 -4.89 10.25
CA ASN A 64 9.08 -4.32 9.80
C ASN A 64 9.11 -3.96 8.31
N SER A 65 10.21 -3.41 7.80
CA SER A 65 10.41 -3.09 6.38
C SER A 65 10.49 -4.36 5.54
N ALA A 66 11.21 -5.38 6.04
CA ALA A 66 11.26 -6.70 5.42
C ALA A 66 9.88 -7.36 5.34
N ARG A 67 9.05 -7.23 6.39
CA ARG A 67 7.69 -7.75 6.39
C ARG A 67 6.75 -6.99 5.45
N ALA A 68 6.84 -5.67 5.42
CA ALA A 68 6.12 -4.85 4.45
C ALA A 68 6.45 -5.27 3.00
N LEU A 69 7.73 -5.46 2.72
CA LEU A 69 8.20 -5.95 1.43
C LEU A 69 7.69 -7.36 1.12
N ALA A 70 7.72 -8.27 2.10
CA ALA A 70 7.20 -9.63 1.93
C ALA A 70 5.71 -9.66 1.58
N ASN A 71 4.89 -8.84 2.25
CA ASN A 71 3.47 -8.75 1.94
C ASN A 71 3.22 -8.16 0.56
N TYR A 72 3.97 -7.11 0.18
CA TYR A 72 3.89 -6.52 -1.15
C TYR A 72 4.33 -7.51 -2.25
N MET A 73 5.38 -8.30 -2.02
CA MET A 73 5.75 -9.38 -2.95
C MET A 73 4.65 -10.44 -3.08
N GLY A 74 3.99 -10.79 -1.97
CA GLY A 74 2.83 -11.69 -1.99
C GLY A 74 1.69 -11.15 -2.85
N HIS A 75 1.37 -9.86 -2.72
CA HIS A 75 0.40 -9.17 -3.54
C HIS A 75 0.72 -9.25 -5.04
N LEU A 76 1.96 -8.95 -5.43
CA LEU A 76 2.41 -9.04 -6.82
C LEU A 76 2.31 -10.46 -7.40
N GLN A 77 2.42 -11.50 -6.57
CA GLN A 77 2.25 -12.89 -7.00
C GLN A 77 0.77 -13.27 -7.23
N LEU A 78 -0.16 -12.59 -6.54
CA LEU A 78 -1.59 -12.79 -6.72
C LEU A 78 -2.11 -12.05 -7.96
N MET A 79 -1.45 -10.95 -8.34
CA MET A 79 -1.82 -10.17 -9.51
C MET A 79 -1.71 -11.00 -10.81
N PRO A 80 -2.79 -11.08 -11.62
CA PRO A 80 -2.70 -11.62 -12.96
C PRO A 80 -1.79 -10.76 -13.84
N ARG A 81 -1.01 -11.37 -14.74
CA ARG A 81 -0.11 -10.67 -15.70
C ARG A 81 -0.76 -9.52 -16.47
N GLU A 82 -2.08 -9.54 -16.65
CA GLU A 82 -2.82 -8.49 -17.35
C GLU A 82 -2.89 -7.17 -16.57
N TYR A 83 -2.74 -7.22 -15.23
CA TYR A 83 -2.78 -6.03 -14.38
C TYR A 83 -1.45 -5.25 -14.35
N GLU A 84 -0.31 -5.89 -14.63
CA GLU A 84 0.99 -5.19 -14.82
C GLU A 84 0.92 -4.17 -15.97
N VAL A 85 0.20 -4.51 -17.04
CA VAL A 85 0.12 -3.70 -18.27
C VAL A 85 -0.81 -2.49 -18.09
N LEU A 86 -1.77 -2.56 -17.16
CA LEU A 86 -2.70 -1.46 -16.88
C LEU A 86 -2.04 -0.34 -16.09
N GLN A 87 -1.09 -0.63 -15.20
CA GLN A 87 -0.34 0.43 -14.50
C GLN A 87 0.59 1.19 -15.45
N PHE A 88 1.23 0.51 -16.41
CA PHE A 88 2.10 1.18 -17.38
C PHE A 88 1.34 2.18 -18.26
N LYS A 89 0.07 1.92 -18.58
CA LYS A 89 -0.78 2.85 -19.35
C LYS A 89 -1.29 4.05 -18.57
N VAL A 90 -1.31 4.01 -17.24
CA VAL A 90 -1.75 5.14 -16.41
C VAL A 90 -0.60 6.10 -16.11
N TYR A 91 0.66 5.65 -16.19
CA TYR A 91 1.84 6.51 -16.02
C TYR A 91 2.35 7.16 -17.32
N ASP A 92 1.81 6.81 -18.49
CA ASP A 92 2.29 7.31 -19.79
C ASP A 92 1.35 8.32 -20.49
N THR A 93 0.40 8.94 -19.78
CA THR A 93 -0.32 10.11 -20.32
C THR A 93 -0.42 11.23 -19.29
N ASP A 94 0.44 12.24 -19.49
CA ASP A 94 0.25 13.65 -19.09
C ASP A 94 0.68 14.11 -17.68
N ASP A 95 1.90 13.78 -17.22
CA ASP A 95 2.56 14.61 -16.19
C ASP A 95 4.06 14.81 -16.47
N GLU A 96 4.37 15.52 -17.56
CA GLU A 96 5.64 16.23 -17.72
C GLU A 96 5.59 17.50 -16.85
N PRO A 97 6.44 17.65 -15.82
CA PRO A 97 6.49 18.87 -15.04
C PRO A 97 7.11 19.97 -15.91
N SER A 98 6.32 21.00 -16.17
CA SER A 98 6.77 22.22 -16.83
C SER A 98 7.87 22.88 -15.97
N LEU A 99 9.02 23.18 -16.59
CA LEU A 99 10.14 23.93 -16.00
C LEU A 99 9.75 25.31 -15.48
#